data_AF-A0A942P8M0-F1
#
_entry.id   AF-A0A942P8M0-F1
#
_cell.length_a   1.000
_cell.length_b   1.000
_cell.length_c   1.000
_cell.angle_alpha   90.00
_cell.angle_beta   90.00
_cell.angle_gamma   90.00
#
_symmetry.space_group_name_H-M   'P 1'
#
loop_
_entity.id
_entity.type
_entity.pdbx_description
1 polymer ?
#
loop_
_entity_poly.entity_id
_entity_poly.type
_entity_poly.pdbx_seq_one_letter_code
_entity_poly.pdbx_strand_id
1 'polypeptide(L)'
;MNNTALCIVPVAPIRKEPRQEAEITSQLLFGEAVELISNHGEWVEVICTYDGYAGFCMRNQLTDVDAAIAMQDQVPLVNTWSGVIFVNEAPMHVPLGSAVPGLQSGESTWGSYRIK
;
A
#
# COMPACT_ATOMS: atom_id res chain seq x y z
N MET A 1 5.52 -18.84 -2.54
CA MET A 1 4.68 -17.81 -3.17
C MET A 1 4.50 -16.76 -2.12
N ASN A 2 5.18 -15.61 -2.24
CA ASN A 2 5.10 -14.56 -1.23
C ASN A 2 3.76 -13.84 -1.41
N ASN A 3 3.00 -13.72 -0.33
CA ASN A 3 1.67 -13.12 -0.33
C ASN A 3 1.81 -11.63 0.01
N THR A 4 2.31 -10.84 -0.95
CA THR A 4 2.61 -9.41 -0.77
C THR A 4 1.61 -8.52 -1.49
N ALA A 5 1.32 -7.37 -0.89
CA ALA A 5 0.44 -6.37 -1.47
C ALA A 5 0.97 -4.95 -1.26
N LEU A 6 0.48 -4.02 -2.07
CA LEU A 6 0.73 -2.59 -1.93
C LEU A 6 -0.57 -1.84 -1.63
N CYS A 7 -0.47 -0.77 -0.84
CA CYS A 7 -1.54 0.19 -0.66
C CYS A 7 -1.78 0.99 -1.96
N ILE A 8 -3.03 1.03 -2.42
CA ILE A 8 -3.42 1.71 -3.69
C ILE A 8 -4.29 2.95 -3.46
N VAL A 9 -4.49 3.34 -2.20
CA VAL A 9 -5.19 4.57 -1.80
C VAL A 9 -4.19 5.53 -1.15
N PRO A 10 -4.48 6.84 -1.04
CA PRO A 10 -3.54 7.79 -0.45
C PRO A 10 -3.07 7.40 0.96
N VAL A 11 -4.03 7.00 1.79
CA VAL A 11 -3.81 6.52 3.16
C VAL A 11 -4.85 5.44 3.45
N ALA A 12 -4.41 4.27 3.91
CA ALA A 12 -5.26 3.19 4.36
C ALA A 12 -5.12 3.00 5.88
N PRO A 13 -6.20 3.01 6.68
CA PRO A 13 -6.10 2.79 8.11
C PRO A 13 -5.73 1.34 8.43
N ILE A 14 -4.81 1.17 9.38
CA ILE A 14 -4.57 -0.11 10.06
C ILE A 14 -5.32 -0.06 11.39
N ARG A 15 -6.18 -1.04 11.61
CA ARG A 15 -7.02 -1.15 12.81
C ARG A 15 -6.58 -2.29 13.70
N LYS A 16 -6.92 -2.17 14.98
CA LYS A 16 -6.68 -3.20 16.00
C LYS A 16 -7.51 -4.48 15.80
N GLU A 17 -8.71 -4.34 15.22
CA GLU A 17 -9.66 -5.43 14.98
C GLU A 17 -10.31 -5.26 13.60
N PRO A 18 -10.78 -6.33 12.94
CA PRO A 18 -11.39 -6.30 11.61
C PRO A 18 -12.86 -5.80 11.65
N ARG A 19 -13.08 -4.58 12.12
CA ARG A 19 -14.39 -3.91 12.16
C ARG A 19 -14.25 -2.40 12.04
N GLN A 20 -15.28 -1.74 11.51
CA GLN A 20 -15.23 -0.32 11.17
C GLN A 20 -15.09 0.60 12.39
N GLU A 21 -15.63 0.19 13.54
CA GLU A 21 -15.59 0.98 14.78
C GLU A 21 -14.35 0.68 15.63
N ALA A 22 -13.45 -0.19 15.16
CA ALA A 22 -12.21 -0.48 15.87
C ALA A 22 -11.27 0.72 15.86
N GLU A 23 -10.45 0.84 16.89
CA GLU A 23 -9.38 1.83 16.95
C GLU A 23 -8.47 1.72 15.72
N ILE A 24 -8.15 2.88 15.13
CA ILE A 24 -7.09 3.01 14.12
C ILE A 24 -5.78 3.16 14.89
N THR A 25 -4.89 2.20 14.74
CA THR A 25 -3.64 2.13 15.52
C THR A 25 -2.42 2.50 14.69
N SER A 26 -2.53 2.44 13.36
CA SER A 26 -1.52 2.91 12.41
C SER A 26 -2.19 3.22 11.05
N GLN A 27 -1.38 3.55 10.03
CA GLN A 27 -1.84 3.78 8.67
C GLN A 27 -0.76 3.33 7.66
N LEU A 28 -1.18 2.85 6.50
CA LEU A 28 -0.33 2.65 5.32
C LEU A 28 -0.43 3.88 4.42
N LEU A 29 0.70 4.34 3.89
CA LEU A 29 0.72 5.34 2.82
C LEU A 29 0.59 4.66 1.44
N PHE A 30 0.22 5.43 0.43
CA PHE A 30 0.21 4.93 -0.96
C PHE A 30 1.54 4.24 -1.31
N GLY A 31 1.45 3.06 -1.93
CA GLY A 31 2.57 2.23 -2.36
C GLY A 31 3.35 1.55 -1.24
N GLU A 32 2.94 1.70 0.02
CA GLU A 32 3.54 0.98 1.14
C GLU A 32 3.22 -0.52 1.05
N ALA A 33 4.24 -1.34 1.32
CA ALA A 33 4.19 -2.78 1.14
C ALA A 33 3.83 -3.51 2.43
N VAL A 34 3.04 -4.56 2.28
CA VAL A 34 2.63 -5.45 3.36
C VAL A 34 2.71 -6.91 2.97
N GLU A 35 2.92 -7.76 3.96
CA GLU A 35 2.65 -9.19 3.88
C GLU A 35 1.20 -9.46 4.32
N LEU A 36 0.47 -10.24 3.54
CA LEU A 36 -0.91 -10.64 3.82
C LEU A 36 -0.92 -11.94 4.63
N ILE A 37 -1.44 -11.89 5.85
CA ILE A 37 -1.38 -12.99 6.82
C ILE A 37 -2.64 -13.84 6.78
N SER A 38 -3.81 -13.22 6.95
CA SER A 38 -5.09 -13.94 7.04
C SER A 38 -6.27 -13.08 6.58
N ASN A 39 -7.27 -13.71 5.94
CA ASN A 39 -8.47 -13.01 5.46
C ASN A 39 -9.62 -13.10 6.46
N HIS A 40 -10.33 -11.99 6.66
CA HIS A 40 -11.45 -11.81 7.59
C HIS A 40 -12.61 -11.09 6.89
N GLY A 41 -13.20 -11.74 5.88
CA GLY A 41 -14.25 -11.14 5.05
C GLY A 41 -13.70 -10.01 4.19
N GLU A 42 -14.16 -8.77 4.43
CA GLU A 42 -13.65 -7.57 3.73
C GLU A 42 -12.31 -7.08 4.30
N TRP A 43 -11.89 -7.62 5.44
CA TRP A 43 -10.65 -7.27 6.12
C TRP A 43 -9.55 -8.29 5.84
N VAL A 44 -8.31 -7.83 5.95
CA VAL A 44 -7.13 -8.68 5.90
C VAL A 44 -6.18 -8.27 7.01
N GLU A 45 -5.66 -9.27 7.71
CA GLU A 45 -4.56 -9.10 8.66
C GLU A 45 -3.27 -8.96 7.85
N VAL A 46 -2.51 -7.91 8.15
CA VAL A 46 -1.30 -7.53 7.42
C VAL A 46 -0.14 -7.30 8.37
N ILE A 47 1.08 -7.51 7.87
CA ILE A 47 2.33 -7.07 8.51
C ILE A 47 3.02 -6.10 7.56
N CYS A 48 3.31 -4.89 8.02
CA CYS A 48 4.04 -3.87 7.26
C CYS A 48 5.48 -4.32 7.05
N THR A 49 5.97 -4.27 5.81
CA THR A 49 7.33 -4.73 5.52
C THR A 49 8.41 -3.76 6.01
N TYR A 50 8.05 -2.50 6.25
CA TYR A 50 8.96 -1.46 6.69
C TYR A 50 9.36 -1.58 8.16
N ASP A 51 8.39 -1.72 9.05
CA ASP A 51 8.59 -1.68 10.51
C ASP A 51 8.08 -2.93 11.25
N GLY A 52 7.48 -3.88 10.53
CA GLY A 52 6.89 -5.09 11.10
C GLY A 52 5.56 -4.85 11.84
N TYR A 53 4.96 -3.66 11.72
CA TYR A 53 3.70 -3.36 12.40
C TYR A 53 2.56 -4.21 11.84
N ALA A 54 1.76 -4.79 12.74
CA ALA A 54 0.68 -5.69 12.36
C ALA A 54 -0.70 -5.11 12.72
N GLY A 55 -1.70 -5.43 11.90
CA GLY A 55 -3.09 -5.09 12.18
C GLY A 55 -4.01 -5.42 11.01
N PHE A 56 -5.20 -4.81 10.99
CA PHE A 56 -6.25 -5.12 10.01
C PHE A 56 -6.49 -3.95 9.06
N CYS A 57 -6.53 -4.23 7.76
CA CYS A 57 -6.83 -3.27 6.71
C CYS A 57 -7.96 -3.80 5.81
N MET A 58 -8.67 -2.92 5.10
CA MET A 58 -9.69 -3.33 4.13
C MET A 58 -9.02 -3.88 2.87
N ARG A 59 -9.44 -5.07 2.41
CA ARG A 59 -8.83 -5.75 1.27
C ARG A 59 -8.86 -4.91 -0.02
N ASN A 60 -9.90 -4.11 -0.20
CA ASN A 60 -10.08 -3.25 -1.39
C ASN A 60 -9.15 -2.02 -1.44
N GLN A 61 -8.37 -1.76 -0.38
CA GLN A 61 -7.35 -0.71 -0.32
C GLN A 61 -5.96 -1.22 -0.72
N LEU A 62 -5.85 -2.52 -0.99
CA LEU A 62 -4.60 -3.21 -1.30
C LEU A 62 -4.69 -3.86 -2.69
N THR A 63 -3.56 -3.97 -3.39
CA THR A 63 -3.44 -4.78 -4.60
C THR A 63 -2.31 -5.78 -4.47
N ASP A 64 -2.53 -7.01 -4.92
CA ASP A 64 -1.50 -8.04 -4.88
C ASP A 64 -0.39 -7.74 -5.88
N VAL A 65 0.84 -7.93 -5.45
CA VAL A 65 2.03 -7.75 -6.29
C VAL A 65 3.04 -8.85 -6.01
N ASP A 66 3.92 -9.11 -6.98
CA ASP A 66 5.08 -9.96 -6.76
C ASP A 66 5.99 -9.35 -5.69
N ALA A 67 6.56 -10.22 -4.84
CA ALA A 67 7.51 -9.78 -3.82
C ALA A 67 8.73 -9.06 -4.39
N ALA A 68 9.10 -9.32 -5.65
CA ALA A 68 10.16 -8.58 -6.34
C ALA A 68 9.85 -7.08 -6.52
N ILE A 69 8.57 -6.71 -6.51
CA ILE A 69 8.11 -5.32 -6.50
C ILE A 69 7.98 -4.82 -5.06
N ALA A 70 7.32 -5.59 -4.18
CA ALA A 70 7.03 -5.15 -2.81
C ALA A 70 8.26 -5.04 -1.88
N MET A 71 9.30 -5.84 -2.12
CA MET A 71 10.47 -5.98 -1.24
C MET A 71 11.74 -5.40 -1.89
N GLN A 72 11.61 -4.32 -2.66
CA GLN A 72 12.76 -3.63 -3.23
C GLN A 72 13.55 -2.89 -2.14
N ASP A 73 14.88 -3.04 -2.14
CA ASP A 73 15.76 -2.37 -1.17
C ASP A 73 15.68 -0.84 -1.25
N GLN A 74 15.41 -0.30 -2.44
CA GLN A 74 15.32 1.14 -2.70
C GLN A 74 14.06 1.41 -3.50
N VAL A 75 13.19 2.24 -2.94
CA VAL A 75 11.92 2.63 -3.55
C VAL A 75 11.85 4.16 -3.66
N PRO A 76 11.48 4.72 -4.83
CA PRO A 76 11.23 6.15 -4.95
C PRO A 76 10.12 6.61 -4.00
N LEU A 77 10.38 7.72 -3.30
CA LEU A 77 9.44 8.32 -2.36
C LEU A 77 8.98 9.70 -2.86
N VAL A 78 7.70 10.00 -2.63
CA VAL A 78 7.14 11.34 -2.77
C VAL A 78 7.76 12.23 -1.69
N ASN A 79 8.43 13.31 -2.09
CA ASN A 79 9.19 14.20 -1.20
C ASN A 79 8.52 15.57 -0.96
N THR A 80 7.26 15.73 -1.38
CA THR A 80 6.45 16.93 -1.14
C THR A 80 5.31 16.62 -0.16
N TRP A 81 4.84 17.64 0.55
CA TRP A 81 3.74 17.50 1.53
C TRP A 81 2.46 16.91 0.93
N SER A 82 2.15 17.26 -0.31
CA SER A 82 1.11 16.64 -1.14
C SER A 82 1.65 16.48 -2.55
N GLY A 83 1.97 15.24 -2.92
CA GLY A 83 2.32 14.86 -4.28
C GLY A 83 1.07 14.57 -5.11
N VAL A 84 1.22 14.60 -6.43
CA VAL A 84 0.21 14.10 -7.38
C VAL A 84 0.84 12.94 -8.13
N ILE A 85 0.17 11.80 -8.08
CA ILE A 85 0.48 10.62 -8.89
C ILE A 85 -0.74 10.32 -9.76
N PHE A 86 -0.56 9.64 -10.89
CA PHE A 86 -1.66 9.22 -11.73
C PHE A 86 -1.86 7.71 -11.59
N VAL A 87 -3.02 7.32 -11.08
CA VAL A 87 -3.44 5.91 -10.98
C VAL A 87 -4.48 5.67 -12.06
N ASN A 88 -4.16 4.82 -13.05
CA ASN A 88 -5.01 4.58 -14.22
C ASN A 88 -5.44 5.88 -14.92
N GLU A 89 -4.50 6.82 -15.10
CA GLU A 89 -4.72 8.16 -15.68
C GLU A 89 -5.57 9.12 -14.82
N ALA A 90 -6.11 8.67 -13.69
CA ALA A 90 -6.79 9.54 -12.74
C ALA A 90 -5.78 10.15 -11.76
N PRO A 91 -5.77 11.48 -11.56
CA PRO A 91 -4.88 12.11 -10.59
C PRO A 91 -5.30 11.75 -9.16
N MET A 92 -4.32 11.44 -8.33
CA MET A 92 -4.48 11.14 -6.91
C MET A 92 -3.48 11.96 -6.10
N HIS A 93 -4.00 12.67 -5.10
CA HIS A 93 -3.17 13.35 -4.11
C HIS A 93 -2.66 12.34 -3.08
N VAL A 94 -1.35 12.32 -2.85
CA VAL A 94 -0.70 11.42 -1.91
C VAL A 94 0.20 12.19 -0.94
N PRO A 95 0.33 11.74 0.31
CA PRO A 95 1.15 12.42 1.30
C PRO A 95 2.65 12.27 1.03
N LEU A 96 3.44 13.11 1.70
CA LEU A 96 4.88 12.93 1.85
C LEU A 96 5.19 11.51 2.34
N GLY A 97 6.19 10.86 1.75
CA GLY A 97 6.62 9.51 2.14
C GLY A 97 5.88 8.38 1.43
N SER A 98 4.85 8.67 0.62
CA SER A 98 4.28 7.67 -0.29
C SER A 98 5.33 7.09 -1.23
N ALA A 99 5.24 5.80 -1.48
CA ALA A 99 6.23 5.04 -2.21
C ALA A 99 5.71 4.69 -3.61
N VAL A 100 6.63 4.52 -4.57
CA VAL A 100 6.29 3.99 -5.90
C VAL A 100 7.19 2.80 -6.27
N PRO A 101 6.99 1.62 -5.64
CA PRO A 101 7.78 0.43 -5.96
C PRO A 101 7.67 0.05 -7.44
N GLY A 102 8.77 -0.44 -8.01
CA GLY A 102 8.82 -0.88 -9.41
C GLY A 102 8.74 0.26 -10.42
N LEU A 103 8.96 1.53 -10.02
CA LEU A 103 8.98 2.67 -10.94
C LEU A 103 10.19 2.57 -11.87
N GLN A 104 9.93 2.47 -13.17
CA GLN A 104 10.96 2.47 -14.22
C GLN A 104 10.52 3.42 -15.33
N SER A 105 11.40 4.35 -15.73
CA SER A 105 11.11 5.33 -16.78
C SER A 105 9.82 6.15 -16.56
N GLY A 106 9.47 6.41 -15.30
CA GLY A 106 8.27 7.19 -14.92
C GLY A 106 6.97 6.39 -14.88
N GLU A 107 7.02 5.05 -15.00
CA GLU A 107 5.83 4.20 -14.94
C GLU A 107 6.05 2.99 -14.03
N SER A 108 4.98 2.53 -13.38
CA SER A 108 4.93 1.22 -12.71
C SER A 108 3.57 0.54 -12.91
N THR A 109 3.54 -0.79 -12.75
CA THR A 109 2.32 -1.59 -12.83
C THR A 109 2.20 -2.50 -11.61
N TRP A 110 1.09 -2.39 -10.90
CA TRP A 110 0.77 -3.19 -9.72
C TRP A 110 -0.55 -3.92 -9.99
N GLY A 111 -0.48 -5.20 -10.37
CA GLY A 111 -1.67 -5.93 -10.81
C GLY A 111 -2.37 -5.22 -11.98
N SER A 112 -3.59 -4.71 -11.74
CA SER A 112 -4.38 -3.96 -12.72
C SER A 112 -4.19 -2.43 -12.67
N TYR A 113 -3.32 -1.92 -11.79
CA TYR A 113 -3.10 -0.49 -11.59
C TYR A 113 -1.84 -0.03 -12.31
N ARG A 114 -1.98 0.98 -13.18
CA ARG A 114 -0.85 1.68 -13.82
C ARG A 114 -0.58 2.99 -13.07
N ILE A 115 0.65 3.16 -12.59
CA ILE A 115 1.10 4.29 -11.79
C ILE A 115 2.08 5.14 -12.61
N LYS A 116 1.92 6.46 -12.56
CA LYS A 116 2.75 7.48 -13.21
C LYS A 116 3.02 8.66 -12.29
#